data_AF-A0A562S5C8-F1
#
_entry.id   AF-A0A562S5C8-F1
#
_cell.length_a   1.000
_cell.length_b   1.000
_cell.length_c   1.000
_cell.angle_alpha   90.00
_cell.angle_beta   90.00
_cell.angle_gamma   90.00
#
_symmetry.space_group_name_H-M   'P 1'
#
loop_
_entity.id
_entity.type
_entity.pdbx_description
1 polymer ?
#
loop_
_entity_poly.entity_id
_entity_poly.type
_entity_poly.pdbx_seq_one_letter_code
_entity_poly.pdbx_strand_id
1 'polypeptide(L)'
;MTGTTRLTTFLPGFGGFHGTRWENLFPFSLDRCAERFARYEGADELTAADLDAILRETSEASRFFAALATRYCRRFDADISRWLGFELGLTFSEFDIPAAAGGGTTDFILATMPIGSAGKLLERSAKEGHQRLLGSIRDRFAPHDGVVPYPEDAVEQWLAEPVERWGRVELCDLLAGFVDPEIEERLYAEMTGGDDVRLSFEEAVDWTRFADLVSTRRKASSQPGPHHPEQRA
;
A
#
# COMPACT_ATOMS: atom_id res chain seq x y z
N MET A 1 -11.82 -3.38 32.64
CA MET A 1 -11.60 -3.92 31.28
C MET A 1 -11.54 -2.73 30.33
N THR A 2 -10.36 -2.39 29.81
CA THR A 2 -10.22 -1.36 28.77
C THR A 2 -10.73 -1.97 27.47
N GLY A 3 -12.02 -1.72 27.16
CA GLY A 3 -12.63 -2.21 25.93
C GLY A 3 -11.84 -1.72 24.73
N THR A 4 -11.54 -2.62 23.80
CA THR A 4 -11.00 -2.29 22.49
C THR A 4 -11.85 -1.18 21.89
N THR A 5 -11.25 -0.05 21.49
CA THR A 5 -11.99 1.10 20.94
C THR A 5 -11.98 1.14 19.41
N ARG A 6 -11.13 0.29 18.80
CA ARG A 6 -10.90 0.24 17.36
C ARG A 6 -10.89 -1.20 16.87
N LEU A 7 -11.50 -1.45 15.74
CA LEU A 7 -11.55 -2.75 15.09
C LEU A 7 -10.57 -2.77 13.92
N THR A 8 -10.00 -3.93 13.61
CA THR A 8 -9.10 -4.11 12.46
C THR A 8 -9.89 -4.62 11.25
N THR A 9 -9.61 -4.09 10.07
CA THR A 9 -10.22 -4.50 8.80
C THR A 9 -9.19 -4.52 7.69
N PHE A 10 -9.43 -5.30 6.65
CA PHE A 10 -8.77 -5.11 5.36
C PHE A 10 -9.39 -3.91 4.63
N LEU A 11 -8.62 -3.23 3.78
CA LEU A 11 -9.17 -2.22 2.87
C LEU A 11 -9.73 -2.89 1.61
N PRO A 12 -11.05 -2.86 1.39
CA PRO A 12 -11.65 -3.47 0.21
C PRO A 12 -11.30 -2.70 -1.05
N GLY A 13 -11.35 -3.38 -2.20
CA GLY A 13 -11.03 -2.81 -3.50
C GLY A 13 -9.53 -2.68 -3.78
N PHE A 14 -8.64 -2.94 -2.81
CA PHE A 14 -7.20 -2.95 -3.04
C PHE A 14 -6.76 -4.29 -3.65
N GLY A 15 -6.17 -4.24 -4.86
CA GLY A 15 -5.78 -5.43 -5.62
C GLY A 15 -4.44 -6.05 -5.24
N GLY A 16 -3.74 -5.51 -4.23
CA GLY A 16 -2.39 -5.91 -3.84
C GLY A 16 -1.29 -5.09 -4.52
N PHE A 17 -0.07 -5.11 -3.98
CA PHE A 17 1.07 -4.50 -4.66
C PHE A 17 1.78 -5.47 -5.58
N HIS A 18 1.93 -6.74 -5.19
CA HIS A 18 2.55 -7.78 -6.01
C HIS A 18 1.61 -8.28 -7.10
N GLY A 19 2.13 -8.47 -8.32
CA GLY A 19 1.35 -8.98 -9.46
C GLY A 19 0.37 -7.97 -10.03
N THR A 20 0.41 -6.70 -9.59
CA THR A 20 -0.44 -5.62 -10.07
C THR A 20 0.37 -4.47 -10.64
N ARG A 21 -0.32 -3.45 -11.15
CA ARG A 21 0.31 -2.21 -11.65
C ARG A 21 1.13 -1.46 -10.60
N TRP A 22 0.89 -1.71 -9.30
CA TRP A 22 1.60 -1.03 -8.23
C TRP A 22 3.04 -1.54 -8.05
N GLU A 23 3.34 -2.80 -8.42
CA GLU A 23 4.65 -3.45 -8.25
C GLU A 23 5.78 -2.65 -8.89
N ASN A 24 5.51 -2.07 -10.06
CA ASN A 24 6.50 -1.35 -10.86
C ASN A 24 6.82 0.06 -10.32
N LEU A 25 6.08 0.56 -9.33
CA LEU A 25 6.28 1.93 -8.83
C LEU A 25 7.61 2.09 -8.09
N PHE A 26 8.10 1.05 -7.40
CA PHE A 26 9.39 1.12 -6.71
C PHE A 26 10.57 1.17 -7.70
N PRO A 27 10.72 0.22 -8.65
CA PRO A 27 11.72 0.32 -9.72
C PRO A 27 11.63 1.62 -10.52
N PHE A 28 10.42 2.05 -10.88
CA PHE A 28 10.22 3.33 -11.57
C PHE A 28 10.74 4.52 -10.76
N SER A 29 10.48 4.54 -9.44
CA SER A 29 10.94 5.63 -8.57
C SER A 29 12.46 5.67 -8.42
N LEU A 30 13.11 4.50 -8.37
CA LEU A 30 14.57 4.39 -8.39
C LEU A 30 15.14 5.05 -9.65
N ASP A 31 14.69 4.62 -10.82
CA ASP A 31 15.17 5.10 -12.11
C ASP A 31 14.97 6.62 -12.24
N ARG A 32 13.77 7.13 -11.91
CA ARG A 32 13.45 8.56 -11.99
C ARG A 32 14.27 9.40 -11.02
N CYS A 33 14.55 8.88 -9.84
CA CYS A 33 15.38 9.57 -8.86
C CYS A 33 16.85 9.63 -9.31
N ALA A 34 17.39 8.51 -9.80
CA ALA A 34 18.74 8.45 -10.37
C ALA A 34 18.93 9.43 -11.53
N GLU A 35 17.98 9.47 -12.48
CA GLU A 35 17.95 10.43 -13.59
C GLU A 35 17.95 11.88 -13.09
N ARG A 36 17.14 12.20 -12.07
CA ARG A 36 17.05 13.55 -11.50
C ARG A 36 18.40 13.98 -10.92
N PHE A 37 19.01 13.15 -10.08
CA PHE A 37 20.33 13.44 -9.49
C PHE A 37 21.40 13.61 -10.57
N ALA A 38 21.42 12.72 -11.57
CA ALA A 38 22.36 12.77 -12.70
C ALA A 38 22.15 13.98 -13.63
N ARG A 39 21.03 14.69 -13.53
CA ARG A 39 20.75 15.84 -14.41
C ARG A 39 20.93 17.18 -13.72
N TYR A 40 20.65 17.25 -12.41
CA TYR A 40 20.46 18.52 -11.72
C TYR A 40 21.33 18.70 -10.47
N GLU A 41 21.92 17.64 -9.91
CA GLU A 41 22.53 17.68 -8.57
C GLU A 41 24.05 17.39 -8.57
N GLY A 42 24.73 17.73 -9.67
CA GLY A 42 26.20 17.68 -9.78
C GLY A 42 26.71 16.35 -10.36
N ALA A 43 26.39 16.11 -11.63
CA ALA A 43 26.67 14.88 -12.37
C ALA A 43 28.01 14.88 -13.12
N ASP A 44 28.97 15.69 -12.71
CA ASP A 44 30.24 15.76 -13.43
C ASP A 44 31.11 14.51 -13.22
N GLU A 45 30.76 13.64 -12.25
CA GLU A 45 31.59 12.47 -11.88
C GLU A 45 30.84 11.12 -11.79
N LEU A 46 29.51 11.12 -11.64
CA LEU A 46 28.71 9.89 -11.49
C LEU A 46 27.58 9.86 -12.53
N THR A 47 27.41 8.71 -13.16
CA THR A 47 26.35 8.48 -14.14
C THR A 47 25.01 8.16 -13.46
N ALA A 48 23.91 8.20 -14.21
CA ALA A 48 22.62 7.71 -13.73
C ALA A 48 22.68 6.24 -13.29
N ALA A 49 23.50 5.41 -13.96
CA ALA A 49 23.67 4.00 -13.57
C ALA A 49 24.41 3.86 -12.23
N ASP A 50 25.39 4.72 -11.95
CA ASP A 50 26.06 4.74 -10.64
C ASP A 50 25.09 5.11 -9.52
N LEU A 51 24.25 6.11 -9.77
CA LEU A 51 23.25 6.59 -8.81
C LEU A 51 22.12 5.59 -8.60
N ASP A 52 21.64 4.91 -9.64
CA ASP A 52 20.68 3.80 -9.53
C ASP A 52 21.25 2.67 -8.65
N ALA A 53 22.51 2.28 -8.88
CA ALA A 53 23.16 1.25 -8.07
C ALA A 53 23.24 1.64 -6.59
N ILE A 54 23.63 2.89 -6.29
CA ILE A 54 23.65 3.39 -4.92
C ILE A 54 22.23 3.42 -4.33
N LEU A 55 21.23 3.92 -5.06
CA LEU A 55 19.84 3.97 -4.59
C LEU A 55 19.29 2.58 -4.28
N ARG A 56 19.61 1.55 -5.09
CA ARG A 56 19.23 0.16 -4.81
C ARG A 56 19.86 -0.36 -3.52
N GLU A 57 21.07 0.07 -3.19
CA GLU A 57 21.75 -0.32 -1.95
C GLU A 57 21.22 0.42 -0.71
N THR A 58 20.64 1.61 -0.89
CA THR A 58 20.20 2.48 0.21
C THR A 58 18.70 2.61 0.36
N SER A 59 17.90 1.96 -0.50
CA SER A 59 16.44 2.04 -0.46
C SER A 59 15.83 0.68 -0.10
N GLU A 60 14.76 0.69 0.68
CA GLU A 60 14.06 -0.53 1.10
C GLU A 60 12.65 -0.60 0.50
N ALA A 61 12.39 -1.59 -0.36
CA ALA A 61 11.09 -1.77 -1.01
C ALA A 61 9.95 -1.95 0.02
N SER A 62 10.19 -2.68 1.11
CA SER A 62 9.21 -2.86 2.19
C SER A 62 8.81 -1.53 2.83
N ARG A 63 9.77 -0.63 3.08
CA ARG A 63 9.50 0.72 3.61
C ARG A 63 8.74 1.57 2.60
N PHE A 64 9.09 1.47 1.32
CA PHE A 64 8.34 2.15 0.25
C PHE A 64 6.87 1.72 0.22
N PHE A 65 6.61 0.41 0.17
CA PHE A 65 5.24 -0.10 0.08
C PHE A 65 4.44 0.16 1.36
N ALA A 66 5.05 0.10 2.55
CA ALA A 66 4.38 0.49 3.79
C ALA A 66 4.02 2.00 3.81
N ALA A 67 4.93 2.86 3.34
CA ALA A 67 4.69 4.30 3.20
C ALA A 67 3.59 4.60 2.17
N LEU A 68 3.56 3.84 1.07
CA LEU A 68 2.54 3.95 0.03
C LEU A 68 1.17 3.45 0.54
N ALA A 69 1.13 2.32 1.23
CA ALA A 69 -0.09 1.77 1.86
C ALA A 69 -0.67 2.74 2.89
N THR A 70 0.18 3.40 3.68
CA THR A 70 -0.23 4.43 4.63
C THR A 70 -0.97 5.57 3.92
N ARG A 71 -0.42 6.06 2.81
CA ARG A 71 -1.02 7.13 2.00
C ARG A 71 -2.29 6.68 1.29
N TYR A 72 -2.30 5.46 0.75
CA TYR A 72 -3.49 4.84 0.17
C TYR A 72 -4.63 4.80 1.19
N CYS A 73 -4.36 4.27 2.39
CA CYS A 73 -5.34 4.21 3.48
C CYS A 73 -5.91 5.59 3.82
N ARG A 74 -5.07 6.62 3.92
CA ARG A 74 -5.52 7.99 4.17
C ARG A 74 -6.42 8.53 3.05
N ARG A 75 -6.08 8.30 1.79
CA ARG A 75 -6.91 8.77 0.65
C ARG A 75 -8.22 8.01 0.56
N PHE A 76 -8.16 6.69 0.74
CA PHE A 76 -9.33 5.83 0.83
C PHE A 76 -10.29 6.31 1.93
N ASP A 77 -9.78 6.56 3.14
CA ASP A 77 -10.56 7.11 4.25
C ASP A 77 -11.23 8.43 3.88
N ALA A 78 -10.47 9.37 3.31
CA ALA A 78 -10.97 10.68 2.94
C ALA A 78 -12.06 10.62 1.86
N ASP A 79 -11.90 9.74 0.86
CA ASP A 79 -12.84 9.61 -0.25
C ASP A 79 -14.14 8.95 0.21
N ILE A 80 -14.06 7.82 0.92
CA ILE A 80 -15.23 7.13 1.44
C ILE A 80 -15.93 7.97 2.51
N SER A 81 -15.19 8.63 3.41
CA SER A 81 -15.79 9.52 4.42
C SER A 81 -16.57 10.67 3.78
N ARG A 82 -16.04 11.26 2.70
CA ARG A 82 -16.72 12.30 1.94
C ARG A 82 -18.02 11.77 1.33
N TRP A 83 -17.98 10.60 0.72
CA TRP A 83 -19.16 9.98 0.11
C TRP A 83 -20.22 9.57 1.15
N LEU A 84 -19.79 9.06 2.30
CA LEU A 84 -20.67 8.69 3.41
C LEU A 84 -21.27 9.92 4.12
N GLY A 85 -20.59 11.07 4.07
CA GLY A 85 -20.99 12.26 4.84
C GLY A 85 -20.67 12.16 6.33
N PHE A 86 -19.77 11.26 6.73
CA PHE A 86 -19.19 11.21 8.06
C PHE A 86 -17.79 10.59 8.01
N GLU A 87 -16.93 10.96 8.96
CA GLU A 87 -15.57 10.43 9.05
C GLU A 87 -15.58 8.96 9.49
N LEU A 88 -14.94 8.10 8.70
CA LEU A 88 -14.67 6.71 9.07
C LEU A 88 -13.54 6.65 10.10
N GLY A 89 -12.48 7.44 9.93
CA GLY A 89 -11.34 7.46 10.84
C GLY A 89 -10.46 6.22 10.71
N LEU A 90 -10.35 5.69 9.49
CA LEU A 90 -9.44 4.61 9.15
C LEU A 90 -7.99 5.07 9.33
N THR A 91 -7.19 4.22 9.97
CA THR A 91 -5.75 4.44 10.13
C THR A 91 -5.01 3.19 9.71
N PHE A 92 -3.97 3.36 8.90
CA PHE A 92 -3.06 2.29 8.53
C PHE A 92 -2.49 1.62 9.79
N SER A 93 -2.47 0.29 9.78
CA SER A 93 -1.93 -0.53 10.87
C SER A 93 -0.72 -1.30 10.39
N GLU A 94 -0.88 -2.05 9.30
CA GLU A 94 0.11 -2.99 8.82
C GLU A 94 -0.10 -3.26 7.32
N PHE A 95 0.97 -3.67 6.66
CA PHE A 95 0.92 -4.21 5.32
C PHE A 95 1.29 -5.69 5.40
N ASP A 96 0.31 -6.56 5.17
CA ASP A 96 0.46 -8.01 5.30
C ASP A 96 0.80 -8.59 3.93
N ILE A 97 2.04 -9.08 3.80
CA ILE A 97 2.49 -9.84 2.63
C ILE A 97 2.25 -11.31 2.97
N PRO A 98 1.38 -12.03 2.23
CA PRO A 98 1.04 -13.40 2.57
C PRO A 98 2.30 -14.25 2.72
N ALA A 99 2.51 -14.81 3.92
CA ALA A 99 3.50 -15.84 4.10
C ALA A 99 3.15 -17.02 3.17
N ALA A 100 4.15 -17.54 2.45
CA ALA A 100 4.04 -18.50 1.33
C ALA A 100 3.33 -19.85 1.60
N ALA A 101 2.62 -20.02 2.72
CA ALA A 101 2.00 -21.26 3.16
C ALA A 101 0.49 -21.37 2.91
N GLY A 102 -0.17 -20.38 2.29
CA GLY A 102 -1.64 -20.39 2.20
C GLY A 102 -2.25 -19.66 0.99
N GLY A 103 -1.79 -19.96 -0.23
CA GLY A 103 -2.57 -19.79 -1.47
C GLY A 103 -2.97 -18.37 -1.93
N GLY A 104 -2.79 -17.33 -1.13
CA GLY A 104 -3.01 -15.95 -1.55
C GLY A 104 -1.79 -15.35 -2.24
N THR A 105 -1.97 -14.79 -3.43
CA THR A 105 -0.92 -14.05 -4.18
C THR A 105 -0.97 -12.55 -3.92
N THR A 106 -1.92 -12.08 -3.13
CA THR A 106 -2.32 -10.67 -3.04
C THR A 106 -2.03 -10.11 -1.67
N ASP A 107 -1.30 -9.00 -1.61
CA ASP A 107 -1.05 -8.30 -0.35
C ASP A 107 -2.29 -7.59 0.17
N PHE A 108 -2.35 -7.42 1.49
CA PHE A 108 -3.44 -6.71 2.13
C PHE A 108 -2.96 -5.49 2.90
N ILE A 109 -3.70 -4.38 2.76
CA ILE A 109 -3.58 -3.23 3.65
C ILE A 109 -4.50 -3.46 4.85
N LEU A 110 -3.91 -3.62 6.03
CA LEU A 110 -4.63 -3.67 7.30
C LEU A 110 -4.80 -2.24 7.83
N ALA A 111 -6.04 -1.88 8.12
CA ALA A 111 -6.41 -0.62 8.75
C ALA A 111 -7.16 -0.89 10.07
N THR A 112 -7.18 0.11 10.95
CA THR A 112 -8.09 0.12 12.09
C THR A 112 -9.14 1.22 11.96
N MET A 113 -10.33 0.97 12.48
CA MET A 113 -11.49 1.86 12.46
C MET A 113 -12.07 2.00 13.88
N PRO A 114 -12.52 3.19 14.32
CA PRO A 114 -13.31 3.31 15.55
C PRO A 114 -14.58 2.44 15.50
N ILE A 115 -14.92 1.79 16.61
CA ILE A 115 -16.18 1.02 16.72
C ILE A 115 -17.40 1.86 16.37
N GLY A 116 -17.42 3.13 16.80
CA GLY A 116 -18.51 4.05 16.49
C GLY A 116 -18.71 4.29 14.99
N SER A 117 -17.64 4.24 14.18
CA SER A 117 -17.74 4.35 12.72
C SER A 117 -18.29 3.07 12.11
N ALA A 118 -17.86 1.89 12.59
CA ALA A 118 -18.42 0.61 12.18
C ALA A 118 -19.92 0.51 12.52
N GLY A 119 -20.33 0.99 13.69
CA GLY A 119 -21.73 1.10 14.09
C GLY A 119 -22.55 1.97 13.13
N LYS A 120 -22.04 3.14 12.74
CA LYS A 120 -22.70 4.02 11.75
C LYS A 120 -22.82 3.36 10.37
N LEU A 121 -21.81 2.61 9.94
CA LEU A 121 -21.88 1.83 8.69
C LEU A 121 -22.98 0.77 8.78
N LEU A 122 -23.04 0.04 9.90
CA LEU A 122 -24.05 -0.99 10.12
C LEU A 122 -25.46 -0.41 10.16
N GLU A 123 -25.66 0.71 10.85
CA GLU A 123 -26.94 1.45 10.85
C GLU A 123 -27.34 1.90 9.44
N ARG A 124 -26.39 2.38 8.64
CA ARG A 124 -26.64 2.76 7.25
C ARG A 124 -27.01 1.57 6.39
N SER A 125 -26.33 0.44 6.57
CA SER A 125 -26.63 -0.83 5.92
C SER A 125 -28.05 -1.31 6.29
N ALA A 126 -28.44 -1.19 7.56
CA ALA A 126 -29.77 -1.57 8.02
C ALA A 126 -30.90 -0.77 7.36
N LYS A 127 -30.68 0.52 7.04
CA LYS A 127 -31.67 1.38 6.37
C LYS A 127 -32.06 0.90 4.96
N GLU A 128 -31.20 0.13 4.30
CA GLU A 128 -31.48 -0.50 3.00
C GLU A 128 -31.73 -2.01 3.12
N GLY A 129 -31.98 -2.52 4.33
CA GLY A 129 -32.16 -3.96 4.55
C GLY A 129 -30.90 -4.78 4.26
N HIS A 130 -29.72 -4.20 4.48
CA HIS A 130 -28.41 -4.84 4.31
C HIS A 130 -28.08 -5.30 2.88
N GLN A 131 -28.76 -4.76 1.86
CA GLN A 131 -28.61 -5.23 0.48
C GLN A 131 -27.18 -5.18 -0.05
N ARG A 132 -26.42 -4.10 0.20
CA ARG A 132 -25.03 -4.01 -0.28
C ARG A 132 -24.06 -4.87 0.50
N LEU A 133 -24.29 -5.04 1.81
CA LEU A 133 -23.53 -5.98 2.63
C LEU A 133 -23.73 -7.40 2.09
N LEU A 134 -24.98 -7.82 1.90
CA LEU A 134 -25.32 -9.12 1.31
C LEU A 134 -24.69 -9.31 -0.08
N GLY A 135 -24.69 -8.26 -0.91
CA GLY A 135 -24.00 -8.25 -2.21
C GLY A 135 -22.50 -8.52 -2.06
N SER A 136 -21.80 -7.73 -1.24
CA SER A 136 -20.37 -7.90 -1.00
C SER A 136 -20.01 -9.29 -0.45
N ILE A 137 -20.85 -9.85 0.43
CA ILE A 137 -20.60 -11.19 0.96
C ILE A 137 -20.77 -12.24 -0.14
N ARG A 138 -21.82 -12.13 -0.96
CA ARG A 138 -22.02 -13.01 -2.11
C ARG A 138 -20.86 -12.93 -3.11
N ASP A 139 -20.38 -11.73 -3.41
CA ASP A 139 -19.28 -11.54 -4.37
C ASP A 139 -18.00 -12.24 -3.90
N ARG A 140 -17.71 -12.21 -2.59
CA ARG A 140 -16.54 -12.91 -2.03
C ARG A 140 -16.64 -14.43 -2.14
N PHE A 141 -17.84 -14.98 -1.91
CA PHE A 141 -18.10 -16.42 -2.00
C PHE A 141 -18.55 -16.87 -3.40
N ALA A 142 -18.56 -15.96 -4.38
CA ALA A 142 -18.89 -16.30 -5.75
C ALA A 142 -17.88 -17.34 -6.26
N PRO A 143 -18.31 -18.57 -6.64
CA PRO A 143 -17.37 -19.61 -6.99
C PRO A 143 -16.53 -19.20 -8.20
N HIS A 144 -15.20 -19.28 -8.07
CA HIS A 144 -14.34 -19.47 -9.24
C HIS A 144 -14.45 -20.95 -9.59
N ASP A 145 -15.18 -21.28 -10.66
CA ASP A 145 -15.38 -22.64 -11.16
C ASP A 145 -16.12 -23.63 -10.22
N GLY A 146 -17.25 -23.19 -9.66
CA GLY A 146 -18.40 -24.07 -9.50
C GLY A 146 -18.51 -24.97 -8.26
N VAL A 147 -17.74 -24.78 -7.18
CA VAL A 147 -17.98 -25.56 -5.94
C VAL A 147 -17.59 -24.77 -4.69
N VAL A 148 -18.52 -24.03 -4.07
CA VAL A 148 -18.85 -24.04 -2.62
C VAL A 148 -20.15 -23.23 -2.47
N PRO A 149 -21.26 -23.81 -1.98
CA PRO A 149 -22.45 -23.04 -1.68
C PRO A 149 -22.23 -22.13 -0.47
N TYR A 150 -22.68 -20.89 -0.63
CA TYR A 150 -22.80 -19.88 0.42
C TYR A 150 -23.63 -20.42 1.60
N PRO A 151 -23.13 -20.39 2.85
CA PRO A 151 -23.97 -20.64 4.01
C PRO A 151 -24.91 -19.45 4.19
N GLU A 152 -26.19 -19.61 3.83
CA GLU A 152 -27.21 -18.55 3.96
C GLU A 152 -27.32 -18.02 5.40
N ASP A 153 -26.97 -18.85 6.38
CA ASP A 153 -26.96 -18.56 7.82
C ASP A 153 -25.78 -17.71 8.29
N ALA A 154 -24.69 -17.59 7.53
CA ALA A 154 -23.50 -16.86 7.97
C ALA A 154 -23.77 -15.37 8.23
N VAL A 155 -24.60 -14.73 7.42
CA VAL A 155 -24.91 -13.30 7.59
C VAL A 155 -25.84 -13.05 8.75
N GLU A 156 -26.85 -13.91 8.92
CA GLU A 156 -27.73 -13.83 10.08
C GLU A 156 -26.95 -14.03 11.37
N GLN A 157 -25.97 -14.95 11.38
CA GLN A 157 -25.05 -15.14 12.49
C GLN A 157 -24.21 -13.89 12.77
N TRP A 158 -23.61 -13.26 11.75
CA TRP A 158 -22.83 -12.03 11.94
C TRP A 158 -23.69 -10.87 12.46
N LEU A 159 -24.87 -10.69 11.88
CA LEU A 159 -25.81 -9.64 12.28
C LEU A 159 -26.41 -9.86 13.68
N ALA A 160 -26.42 -11.11 14.16
CA ALA A 160 -26.83 -11.41 15.53
C ALA A 160 -25.75 -11.03 16.57
N GLU A 161 -24.50 -10.85 16.15
CA GLU A 161 -23.42 -10.44 17.03
C GLU A 161 -23.25 -8.91 17.08
N PRO A 162 -22.89 -8.36 18.26
CA PRO A 162 -22.50 -6.96 18.35
C PRO A 162 -21.24 -6.70 17.50
N VAL A 163 -21.18 -5.55 16.83
CA VAL A 163 -20.11 -5.20 15.87
C VAL A 163 -18.71 -5.25 16.49
N GLU A 164 -18.60 -5.11 17.81
CA GLU A 164 -17.35 -5.23 18.57
C GLU A 164 -16.73 -6.62 18.53
N ARG A 165 -17.51 -7.65 18.17
CA ARG A 165 -17.04 -9.03 18.02
C ARG A 165 -16.70 -9.41 16.58
N TRP A 166 -17.01 -8.52 15.63
CA TRP A 166 -16.74 -8.78 14.22
C TRP A 166 -15.24 -8.85 13.96
N GLY A 167 -14.84 -9.80 13.13
CA GLY A 167 -13.47 -9.95 12.67
C GLY A 167 -13.12 -9.00 11.52
N ARG A 168 -11.91 -9.20 10.98
CA ARG A 168 -11.38 -8.38 9.88
C ARG A 168 -12.16 -8.55 8.59
N VAL A 169 -12.71 -9.75 8.39
CA VAL A 169 -13.41 -10.13 7.16
C VAL A 169 -14.80 -9.50 7.14
N GLU A 170 -15.56 -9.66 8.22
CA GLU A 170 -16.91 -9.13 8.36
C GLU A 170 -16.94 -7.59 8.24
N LEU A 171 -15.93 -6.92 8.80
CA LEU A 171 -15.77 -5.47 8.65
C LEU A 171 -15.33 -5.05 7.26
N CYS A 172 -14.50 -5.86 6.59
CA CYS A 172 -14.10 -5.61 5.21
C CYS A 172 -15.32 -5.66 4.29
N ASP A 173 -16.23 -6.62 4.50
CA ASP A 173 -17.48 -6.73 3.72
C ASP A 173 -18.45 -5.60 3.97
N LEU A 174 -18.59 -5.21 5.24
CA LEU A 174 -19.39 -4.05 5.59
C LEU A 174 -18.88 -2.79 4.88
N LEU A 175 -17.57 -2.59 4.88
CA LEU A 175 -16.96 -1.45 4.21
C LEU A 175 -17.09 -1.57 2.68
N ALA A 176 -16.88 -2.76 2.11
CA ALA A 176 -16.96 -3.03 0.68
C ALA A 176 -18.34 -2.70 0.09
N GLY A 177 -19.41 -2.94 0.85
CA GLY A 177 -20.77 -2.54 0.45
C GLY A 177 -20.96 -1.04 0.23
N PHE A 178 -20.01 -0.19 0.66
CA PHE A 178 -20.04 1.26 0.49
C PHE A 178 -18.93 1.79 -0.42
N VAL A 179 -18.16 0.89 -1.03
CA VAL A 179 -16.98 1.25 -1.81
C VAL A 179 -17.31 1.20 -3.29
N ASP A 180 -16.87 2.23 -3.99
CA ASP A 180 -16.94 2.31 -5.45
C ASP A 180 -16.04 1.23 -6.07
N PRO A 181 -16.53 0.38 -6.98
CA PRO A 181 -15.71 -0.63 -7.65
C PRO A 181 -14.48 -0.05 -8.37
N GLU A 182 -14.53 1.23 -8.78
CA GLU A 182 -13.43 1.92 -9.45
C GLU A 182 -12.50 2.67 -8.48
N ILE A 183 -12.69 2.54 -7.15
CA ILE A 183 -11.92 3.31 -6.16
C ILE A 183 -10.41 3.09 -6.34
N GLU A 184 -9.97 1.86 -6.63
CA GLU A 184 -8.56 1.58 -6.79
C GLU A 184 -7.97 2.27 -8.01
N GLU A 185 -8.70 2.28 -9.13
CA GLU A 185 -8.27 2.97 -10.34
C GLU A 185 -8.18 4.47 -10.15
N ARG A 186 -9.20 5.05 -9.51
CA ARG A 186 -9.18 6.47 -9.15
C ARG A 186 -8.00 6.79 -8.23
N LEU A 187 -7.82 6.04 -7.14
CA LEU A 187 -6.74 6.27 -6.18
C LEU A 187 -5.37 6.06 -6.80
N TYR A 188 -5.20 5.05 -7.66
CA TYR A 188 -3.96 4.83 -8.40
C TYR A 188 -3.62 6.05 -9.27
N ALA A 189 -4.56 6.54 -10.07
CA ALA A 189 -4.35 7.70 -10.93
C ALA A 189 -4.01 8.96 -10.12
N GLU A 190 -4.72 9.20 -9.02
CA GLU A 190 -4.45 10.34 -8.14
C GLU A 190 -3.10 10.28 -7.45
N MET A 191 -2.72 9.11 -6.93
CA MET A 191 -1.47 8.93 -6.19
C MET A 191 -0.25 8.99 -7.10
N THR A 192 -0.35 8.43 -8.31
CA THR A 192 0.72 8.44 -9.31
C THR A 192 0.84 9.78 -10.05
N GLY A 193 -0.28 10.50 -10.21
CA GLY A 193 -0.28 11.87 -10.75
C GLY A 193 0.13 12.94 -9.72
N GLY A 194 0.09 12.60 -8.43
CA GLY A 194 0.50 13.47 -7.33
C GLY A 194 1.91 13.17 -6.80
N ASP A 195 2.18 13.64 -5.58
CA ASP A 195 3.46 13.47 -4.89
C ASP A 195 3.55 12.18 -4.05
N ASP A 196 2.47 11.40 -3.92
CA ASP A 196 2.41 10.29 -2.96
C ASP A 196 3.47 9.22 -3.23
N VAL A 197 3.69 8.86 -4.51
CA VAL A 197 4.72 7.89 -4.91
C VAL A 197 6.12 8.43 -4.62
N ARG A 198 6.40 9.68 -5.00
CA ARG A 198 7.69 10.34 -4.76
C ARG A 198 8.01 10.43 -3.26
N LEU A 199 7.06 10.89 -2.45
CA LEU A 199 7.23 11.01 -1.01
C LEU A 199 7.41 9.65 -0.34
N SER A 200 6.69 8.62 -0.78
CA SER A 200 6.88 7.25 -0.28
C SER A 200 8.27 6.72 -0.62
N PHE A 201 8.79 7.05 -1.80
CA PHE A 201 10.15 6.71 -2.18
C PHE A 201 11.17 7.46 -1.32
N GLU A 202 11.01 8.76 -1.11
CA GLU A 202 11.89 9.56 -0.27
C GLU A 202 11.97 9.06 1.19
N GLU A 203 10.87 8.53 1.73
CA GLU A 203 10.84 7.90 3.05
C GLU A 203 11.51 6.52 3.10
N ALA A 204 11.64 5.85 1.95
CA ALA A 204 12.24 4.54 1.81
C ALA A 204 13.77 4.59 1.64
N VAL A 205 14.34 5.74 1.26
CA VAL A 205 15.78 5.91 1.08
C VAL A 205 16.46 6.29 2.40
N ASP A 206 17.53 5.60 2.76
CA ASP A 206 18.51 6.07 3.74
C ASP A 206 19.41 7.14 3.09
N TRP A 207 18.98 8.39 3.19
CA TRP A 207 19.69 9.53 2.62
C TRP A 207 21.08 9.75 3.21
N THR A 208 21.32 9.33 4.46
CA THR A 208 22.63 9.46 5.09
C THR A 208 23.61 8.49 4.43
N ARG A 209 23.23 7.22 4.36
CA ARG A 209 24.02 6.19 3.68
C ARG A 209 24.19 6.49 2.19
N PHE A 210 23.16 7.02 1.54
CA PHE A 210 23.22 7.44 0.14
C PHE A 210 24.32 8.50 -0.06
N ALA A 211 24.33 9.54 0.77
CA ALA A 211 25.35 10.59 0.70
C ALA A 211 26.77 10.07 0.93
N ASP A 212 26.95 9.15 1.88
CA ASP A 212 28.24 8.52 2.17
C ASP A 212 28.77 7.69 0.99
N LEU A 213 27.90 6.90 0.36
CA LEU A 213 28.25 6.10 -0.81
C LEU A 213 28.57 6.97 -2.03
N VAL A 214 27.78 8.02 -2.27
CA VAL A 214 28.07 9.02 -3.32
C VAL A 214 29.44 9.66 -3.10
N SER A 215 29.74 10.11 -1.87
CA SER A 215 31.04 10.70 -1.53
C SER A 215 32.20 9.73 -1.76
N THR A 216 32.00 8.47 -1.37
CA THR A 216 33.02 7.41 -1.52
C THR A 216 33.29 7.12 -2.99
N ARG A 217 32.26 6.98 -3.83
CA ARG A 217 32.43 6.72 -5.27
C ARG A 217 33.08 7.89 -6.00
N ARG A 218 32.70 9.13 -5.68
CA ARG A 218 33.35 10.33 -6.25
C ARG A 218 34.86 10.33 -5.98
N LYS A 219 35.27 10.12 -4.72
CA LYS A 219 36.69 10.05 -4.34
C LYS A 219 37.47 8.95 -5.07
N ALA A 220 36.84 7.80 -5.30
CA ALA A 220 37.46 6.70 -6.04
C ALA A 220 37.65 7.04 -7.51
N SER A 221 36.66 7.71 -8.14
CA SER A 221 36.74 8.15 -9.54
C SER A 221 37.77 9.27 -9.76
N SER A 222 38.04 10.11 -8.75
CA SER A 222 39.03 11.19 -8.84
C SER A 222 40.49 10.75 -8.63
N GLN A 223 40.77 9.50 -8.20
CA GLN A 223 42.15 9.03 -8.07
C GLN A 223 42.73 8.64 -9.44
N PRO A 224 43.81 9.29 -9.92
CA PRO A 224 44.43 8.92 -11.19
C PRO A 224 44.94 7.48 -11.09
N GLY A 225 44.53 6.64 -12.04
CA GLY A 225 44.96 5.24 -12.11
C GLY A 225 46.49 5.13 -12.05
N PRO A 226 47.03 4.04 -11.47
CA PRO A 226 48.47 3.88 -11.33
C PRO A 226 49.12 4.04 -12.70
N HIS A 227 49.93 5.08 -12.86
CA HIS A 227 50.77 5.28 -14.03
C HIS A 227 51.59 4.01 -14.22
N HIS A 228 51.20 3.17 -15.17
CA HIS A 228 52.02 2.06 -15.62
C HIS A 228 53.28 2.71 -16.21
N PRO A 229 54.47 2.52 -15.61
CA PRO A 229 55.68 3.04 -16.22
C PRO A 229 55.88 2.28 -17.52
N GLU A 230 55.74 2.98 -18.64
CA GLU A 230 56.13 2.49 -19.96
C GLU A 230 57.57 1.97 -19.85
N GLN A 231 57.72 0.65 -19.98
CA GLN A 231 59.01 0.02 -20.21
C GLN A 231 59.51 0.48 -21.59
N ARG A 232 60.34 1.51 -21.61
CA ARG A 232 61.16 1.85 -22.76
C ARG A 232 62.23 0.76 -22.90
N ALA A 233 62.11 -0.03 -23.96
CA ALA A 233 63.18 -0.86 -24.50
C ALA A 233 63.87 -0.12 -25.65
#